data_AF-A0A2N5HBL6-F1
#
_entry.id   AF-A0A2N5HBL6-F1
#
_cell.length_a   1.000
_cell.length_b   1.000
_cell.length_c   1.000
_cell.angle_alpha   90.00
_cell.angle_beta   90.00
_cell.angle_gamma   90.00
#
_symmetry.space_group_name_H-M   'P 1'
#
loop_
_entity.id
_entity.type
_entity.pdbx_description
1 polymer ?
#
loop_
_entity_poly.entity_id
_entity_poly.type
_entity_poly.pdbx_seq_one_letter_code
_entity_poly.pdbx_strand_id
1 'polypeptide(L)'
;MDILDEYYQTTVFRFSSEEFVNLLQRLIIKKEEEILLLKDKIIKYEEKRRTHEAWYQSLSTFKKLFAGRPPIHHQAVEYLVNVKQRFHNIEEMKKRIAELNKIIDLVRKEPNIDQFVLSQTLMDEIKRLIEVEGIRQ
;
A
#
# COMPACT_ATOMS: atom_id res chain seq x y z
N MET A 1 20.38 -18.58 -5.89
CA MET A 1 19.99 -18.25 -4.51
C MET A 1 18.67 -18.94 -4.21
N ASP A 2 18.64 -19.68 -3.11
CA ASP A 2 17.48 -20.39 -2.61
C ASP A 2 16.75 -19.49 -1.60
N ILE A 3 15.44 -19.28 -1.81
CA ILE A 3 14.61 -18.49 -0.92
C ILE A 3 13.91 -19.43 0.05
N LEU A 4 14.19 -19.22 1.34
CA LEU A 4 13.71 -20.05 2.43
C LEU A 4 12.59 -19.33 3.19
N ASP A 5 11.61 -20.09 3.65
CA ASP A 5 10.63 -19.62 4.62
C ASP A 5 11.24 -19.51 6.03
N GLU A 6 10.82 -18.49 6.80
CA GLU A 6 11.30 -18.23 8.17
C GLU A 6 10.98 -19.35 9.16
N TYR A 7 9.84 -20.04 9.00
CA TYR A 7 9.39 -21.05 9.96
C TYR A 7 9.91 -22.44 9.64
N TYR A 8 9.83 -22.86 8.38
CA TYR A 8 10.16 -24.22 7.98
C TYR A 8 11.54 -24.35 7.32
N GLN A 9 12.21 -23.24 6.98
CA GLN A 9 13.50 -23.20 6.25
C GLN A 9 13.53 -24.07 4.99
N THR A 10 12.36 -24.38 4.44
CA THR A 10 12.24 -25.13 3.19
C THR A 10 12.48 -24.20 2.02
N THR A 11 13.25 -24.63 1.03
CA THR A 11 13.39 -23.90 -0.23
C THR A 11 12.04 -23.84 -0.94
N VAL A 12 11.49 -22.63 -1.06
CA VAL A 12 10.21 -22.39 -1.73
C VAL A 12 10.43 -21.90 -3.15
N PHE A 13 11.49 -21.09 -3.35
CA PHE A 13 11.83 -20.56 -4.66
C PHE A 13 13.33 -20.61 -4.90
N ARG A 14 13.72 -20.67 -6.18
CA ARG A 14 15.10 -20.52 -6.61
C ARG A 14 15.16 -19.43 -7.66
N PHE A 15 15.95 -18.40 -7.39
CA PHE A 15 16.17 -17.27 -8.30
C PHE A 15 17.66 -16.98 -8.41
N SER A 16 18.08 -16.38 -9.52
CA SER A 16 19.31 -15.59 -9.53
C SER A 16 19.14 -14.33 -8.68
N SER A 17 20.25 -13.79 -8.18
CA SER A 17 20.22 -12.55 -7.36
C SER A 17 19.59 -11.39 -8.14
N GLU A 18 19.80 -11.31 -9.46
CA GLU A 18 19.21 -10.30 -10.33
C GLU A 18 17.70 -10.49 -10.51
N GLU A 19 17.24 -11.71 -10.80
CA GLU A 19 15.79 -12.02 -10.90
C GLU A 19 15.05 -11.70 -9.60
N PHE A 20 15.66 -12.05 -8.47
CA PHE A 20 15.07 -11.78 -7.16
C PHE A 20 14.97 -10.27 -6.89
N VAL A 21 16.04 -9.50 -7.15
CA VAL A 21 16.01 -8.04 -7.03
C VAL A 21 14.95 -7.42 -7.94
N ASN A 22 14.85 -7.88 -9.20
CA ASN A 22 13.85 -7.41 -10.14
C ASN A 22 12.42 -7.69 -9.65
N LEU A 23 12.19 -8.86 -9.06
CA LEU A 23 10.91 -9.24 -8.46
C LEU A 23 10.53 -8.31 -7.30
N LEU A 24 11.47 -8.04 -6.39
CA LEU A 24 11.25 -7.12 -5.26
C LEU A 24 10.99 -5.69 -5.75
N GLN A 25 11.68 -5.23 -6.79
CA GLN A 25 11.44 -3.92 -7.40
C GLN A 25 10.02 -3.82 -7.98
N ARG A 26 9.51 -4.88 -8.63
CA ARG A 26 8.12 -4.91 -9.09
C ARG A 26 7.12 -4.81 -7.94
N LEU A 27 7.38 -5.50 -6.82
CA LEU A 27 6.56 -5.37 -5.61
C LEU A 27 6.55 -3.93 -5.08
N ILE A 28 7.70 -3.26 -5.07
CA ILE A 28 7.80 -1.85 -4.68
C ILE A 28 6.94 -0.98 -5.60
N ILE A 29 7.09 -1.12 -6.92
CA ILE A 29 6.32 -0.32 -7.90
C ILE A 29 4.81 -0.48 -7.68
N LYS A 30 4.31 -1.71 -7.50
CA LYS A 30 2.87 -1.92 -7.25
C LYS A 30 2.39 -1.26 -5.96
N LYS A 31 3.20 -1.28 -4.90
CA LYS A 31 2.87 -0.58 -3.65
C LYS A 31 2.89 0.94 -3.82
N GLU A 32 3.83 1.48 -4.61
CA GLU A 32 3.87 2.90 -4.93
C GLU A 32 2.65 3.34 -5.73
N GLU A 33 2.22 2.55 -6.72
CA GLU A 33 0.97 2.76 -7.46
C GLU A 33 -0.24 2.75 -6.51
N GLU A 34 -0.32 1.79 -5.58
CA GLU A 34 -1.40 1.74 -4.59
C GLU A 34 -1.40 2.97 -3.66
N ILE A 35 -0.22 3.44 -3.23
CA ILE A 35 -0.08 4.70 -2.48
C ILE A 35 -0.63 5.89 -3.29
N LEU A 36 -0.31 5.98 -4.58
CA LEU A 36 -0.82 7.05 -5.44
C LEU A 36 -2.34 7.00 -5.56
N LEU A 37 -2.92 5.81 -5.72
CA LEU A 37 -4.38 5.62 -5.75
C LEU A 37 -5.05 6.04 -4.44
N LEU A 38 -4.45 5.72 -3.28
CA LEU A 38 -4.99 6.16 -1.99
C LEU A 38 -4.90 7.68 -1.82
N LYS A 39 -3.80 8.30 -2.26
CA LYS A 39 -3.64 9.76 -2.23
C LYS A 39 -4.68 10.46 -3.08
N ASP A 40 -4.89 10.02 -4.32
CA ASP A 40 -5.92 10.55 -5.23
C ASP A 40 -7.33 10.44 -4.59
N LYS A 41 -7.64 9.29 -4.00
CA LYS A 41 -8.89 9.07 -3.29
C LYS A 41 -9.09 10.00 -2.08
N ILE A 42 -8.02 10.34 -1.35
CA ILE A 42 -8.07 11.32 -0.26
C ILE A 42 -8.33 12.73 -0.82
N ILE A 43 -7.61 13.13 -1.87
CA ILE A 43 -7.75 14.44 -2.52
C ILE A 43 -9.20 14.65 -2.99
N LYS A 44 -9.76 13.67 -3.72
CA LYS A 44 -11.15 13.73 -4.21
C LYS A 44 -12.17 13.84 -3.07
N TYR A 45 -11.93 13.16 -1.95
CA TYR A 45 -12.81 13.27 -0.78
C TYR A 45 -12.75 14.68 -0.16
N GLU A 46 -11.54 15.23 0.00
CA GLU A 46 -11.33 16.58 0.53
C GLU A 46 -11.93 17.66 -0.37
N GLU A 47 -11.76 17.56 -1.69
CA GLU A 47 -12.37 18.47 -2.66
C GLU A 47 -13.90 18.42 -2.61
N LYS A 48 -14.49 17.22 -2.59
CA LYS A 48 -15.94 17.04 -2.44
C LYS A 48 -16.44 17.64 -1.12
N ARG A 49 -15.71 17.47 -0.03
CA ARG A 49 -16.07 18.05 1.27
C ARG A 49 -16.03 19.58 1.23
N ARG A 50 -14.95 20.17 0.70
CA ARG A 50 -14.79 21.62 0.60
C ARG A 50 -15.84 22.27 -0.28
N THR A 51 -16.16 21.66 -1.41
CA THR A 51 -17.23 22.15 -2.32
C THR A 51 -18.59 22.10 -1.63
N HIS A 52 -18.90 21.02 -0.91
CA HIS A 52 -20.14 20.92 -0.14
C HIS A 52 -20.21 21.96 1.00
N GLU A 53 -19.11 22.17 1.72
CA GLU A 53 -19.03 23.19 2.76
C GLU A 53 -19.17 24.61 2.20
N ALA A 54 -18.51 24.94 1.10
CA ALA A 54 -18.63 26.23 0.43
C ALA A 54 -20.07 26.49 -0.06
N TRP A 55 -20.69 25.48 -0.68
CA TRP A 55 -22.10 25.54 -1.08
C TRP A 55 -23.00 25.80 0.12
N TYR A 56 -22.88 25.01 1.19
CA TYR A 56 -23.67 25.19 2.40
C TYR A 56 -23.47 26.58 3.01
N GLN A 57 -22.24 27.09 3.06
CA GLN A 57 -21.96 28.41 3.59
C GLN A 57 -22.57 29.54 2.75
N SER A 58 -22.60 29.39 1.42
CA SER A 58 -23.22 30.35 0.51
C SER A 58 -24.75 30.43 0.61
N LEU A 59 -25.41 29.45 1.23
CA LEU A 59 -26.86 29.46 1.41
C LEU A 59 -27.29 30.53 2.41
N SER A 60 -28.44 31.16 2.15
CA SER A 60 -29.09 32.06 3.11
C SER A 60 -29.60 31.30 4.33
N THR A 61 -29.79 32.00 5.46
CA THR A 61 -30.24 31.40 6.74
C THR A 61 -31.52 30.58 6.59
N PHE A 62 -32.49 31.06 5.79
CA PHE A 62 -33.71 30.32 5.50
C PHE A 62 -33.43 29.03 4.73
N LYS A 63 -32.61 29.08 3.66
CA LYS A 63 -32.22 27.89 2.88
C LYS A 63 -31.40 26.89 3.71
N LYS A 64 -30.55 27.35 4.64
CA LYS A 64 -29.80 26.48 5.57
C LYS A 64 -30.72 25.66 6.47
N LEU A 65 -31.85 26.23 6.89
CA LEU A 65 -32.83 25.53 7.74
C LEU A 65 -33.46 24.33 7.03
N PHE A 66 -33.68 24.42 5.71
CA PHE A 66 -34.26 23.34 4.90
C PHE A 66 -33.22 22.41 4.25
N ALA A 67 -31.94 22.79 4.24
CA ALA A 67 -30.88 22.01 3.59
C ALA A 67 -30.40 20.80 4.39
N GLY A 68 -30.85 20.60 5.64
CA GLY A 68 -30.60 19.40 6.45
C GLY A 68 -29.11 19.04 6.58
N ARG A 69 -28.38 19.65 7.53
CA ARG A 69 -26.97 19.31 7.75
C ARG A 69 -26.85 17.85 8.23
N PRO A 70 -25.99 17.02 7.60
CA PRO A 70 -25.74 15.67 8.09
C PRO A 70 -25.29 15.70 9.56
N PRO A 71 -25.69 14.72 10.40
CA PRO A 71 -25.26 14.69 11.79
C PRO A 71 -23.73 14.66 11.90
N ILE A 72 -23.18 15.42 12.83
CA ILE A 72 -21.74 15.62 13.02
C ILE A 72 -20.99 14.28 13.14
N HIS A 73 -21.63 13.28 13.77
CA HIS A 73 -21.05 11.94 13.93
C HIS A 73 -20.81 11.21 12.61
N HIS A 74 -21.71 11.32 11.62
CA HIS A 74 -21.50 10.70 10.31
C HIS A 74 -20.32 11.33 9.58
N GLN A 75 -20.17 12.66 9.66
CA GLN A 75 -19.06 13.37 9.04
C GLN A 75 -17.70 12.98 9.65
N ALA A 76 -17.65 12.78 10.97
CA ALA A 76 -16.44 12.35 11.66
C ALA A 76 -16.04 10.92 11.29
N VAL A 77 -17.01 10.00 11.21
CA VAL A 77 -16.76 8.61 10.78
C VAL A 77 -16.29 8.55 9.34
N GLU A 78 -16.95 9.28 8.44
CA GLU A 78 -16.53 9.37 7.03
C GLU A 78 -15.10 9.90 6.90
N TYR A 79 -14.74 10.91 7.67
CA TYR A 79 -13.38 11.47 7.66
C TYR A 79 -12.36 10.46 8.17
N LEU A 80 -12.68 9.75 9.25
CA LEU A 80 -11.80 8.74 9.82
C LEU A 80 -11.51 7.62 8.80
N VAL A 81 -12.53 7.13 8.11
CA VAL A 81 -12.38 6.04 7.12
C VAL A 81 -11.73 6.53 5.82
N ASN A 82 -12.17 7.67 5.27
CA ASN A 82 -11.71 8.13 3.96
C ASN A 82 -10.37 8.85 3.98
N VAL A 83 -9.94 9.35 5.15
CA VAL A 83 -8.70 10.11 5.28
C VAL A 83 -7.74 9.41 6.23
N LYS A 84 -8.09 9.30 7.53
CA LYS A 84 -7.15 8.79 8.54
C LYS A 84 -6.73 7.34 8.27
N GLN A 85 -7.68 6.45 8.01
CA GLN A 85 -7.38 5.05 7.73
C GLN A 85 -6.54 4.91 6.45
N ARG A 86 -6.82 5.72 5.42
CA ARG A 86 -6.03 5.68 4.18
C ARG A 86 -4.61 6.17 4.37
N PHE A 87 -4.41 7.23 5.16
CA PHE A 87 -3.06 7.65 5.56
C PHE A 87 -2.34 6.58 6.35
N HIS A 88 -3.02 5.91 7.27
CA HIS A 88 -2.43 4.79 8.01
C HIS A 88 -1.96 3.68 7.06
N ASN A 89 -2.80 3.27 6.12
CA ASN A 89 -2.44 2.28 5.10
C ASN A 89 -1.24 2.74 4.24
N ILE A 90 -1.16 4.02 3.88
CA ILE A 90 0.00 4.60 3.17
C ILE A 90 1.27 4.45 4.01
N GLU A 91 1.23 4.76 5.30
CA GLU A 91 2.39 4.65 6.19
C GLU A 91 2.84 3.19 6.37
N GLU A 92 1.91 2.25 6.47
CA GLU A 92 2.24 0.82 6.47
C GLU A 92 2.90 0.37 5.17
N MET A 93 2.37 0.80 4.01
CA MET A 93 2.98 0.49 2.71
C MET A 93 4.39 1.08 2.58
N LYS A 94 4.62 2.31 3.05
CA LYS A 94 5.97 2.91 3.06
C LYS A 94 6.95 2.12 3.92
N LYS A 95 6.52 1.63 5.09
CA LYS A 95 7.36 0.76 5.93
C LYS A 95 7.73 -0.53 5.21
N ARG A 96 6.77 -1.16 4.51
CA ARG A 96 7.02 -2.36 3.69
C ARG A 96 7.98 -2.07 2.53
N ILE A 97 7.81 -0.94 1.84
CA ILE A 97 8.77 -0.52 0.79
C ILE A 97 10.17 -0.34 1.37
N ALA A 98 10.30 0.26 2.55
CA ALA A 98 11.59 0.42 3.20
C ALA A 98 12.23 -0.93 3.58
N GLU A 99 11.43 -1.91 4.00
CA GLU A 99 11.89 -3.29 4.25
C GLU A 99 12.37 -3.96 2.96
N LEU A 100 11.60 -3.88 1.87
CA LEU A 100 11.97 -4.42 0.57
C LEU A 100 13.27 -3.81 0.04
N ASN A 101 13.44 -2.49 0.19
CA ASN A 101 14.69 -1.81 -0.19
C ASN A 101 15.90 -2.31 0.61
N LYS A 102 15.74 -2.55 1.92
CA LYS A 102 16.81 -3.14 2.74
C LYS A 102 17.20 -4.52 2.23
N ILE A 103 16.22 -5.36 1.87
CA ILE A 103 16.46 -6.68 1.31
C ILE A 103 17.23 -6.58 -0.01
N ILE A 104 16.81 -5.69 -0.92
CA ILE A 104 17.52 -5.45 -2.19
C ILE A 104 18.97 -5.03 -1.93
N ASP A 105 19.19 -4.11 -0.98
CA ASP A 105 20.54 -3.65 -0.64
C ASP A 105 21.42 -4.78 -0.09
N LEU A 106 20.86 -5.69 0.72
CA LEU A 106 21.58 -6.86 1.22
C LEU A 106 21.98 -7.81 0.09
N VAL A 107 21.04 -8.15 -0.79
CA VAL A 107 21.29 -9.05 -1.94
C VAL A 107 22.32 -8.44 -2.90
N ARG A 108 22.30 -7.12 -3.10
CA ARG A 108 23.27 -6.43 -3.97
C ARG A 108 24.68 -6.36 -3.36
N LYS A 109 24.79 -6.21 -2.04
CA LYS A 109 26.09 -6.14 -1.35
C LYS A 109 26.79 -7.50 -1.30
N GLU A 110 26.02 -8.57 -1.19
CA GLU A 110 26.54 -9.94 -1.08
C GLU A 110 25.90 -10.83 -2.16
N PRO A 111 26.35 -10.72 -3.42
CA PRO A 111 25.73 -11.45 -4.53
C PRO A 111 25.90 -12.97 -4.46
N ASN A 112 26.82 -13.46 -3.62
CA ASN A 112 27.09 -14.88 -3.37
C ASN A 112 26.26 -15.48 -2.22
N ILE A 113 25.20 -14.80 -1.76
CA ILE A 113 24.29 -15.40 -0.79
C ILE A 113 23.58 -16.59 -1.47
N ASP A 114 23.89 -17.79 -1.00
CA ASP A 114 23.27 -19.01 -1.50
C ASP A 114 21.83 -19.18 -0.99
N GLN A 115 21.52 -18.64 0.20
CA GLN A 115 20.23 -18.78 0.86
C GLN A 115 19.74 -17.47 1.47
N PHE A 116 18.52 -17.06 1.17
CA PHE A 116 17.89 -15.87 1.74
C PHE A 116 16.59 -16.24 2.45
N VAL A 117 16.50 -15.93 3.75
CA VAL A 117 15.30 -16.19 4.55
C VAL A 117 14.36 -15.00 4.45
N LEU A 118 13.11 -15.25 4.07
CA LEU A 118 12.05 -14.24 4.02
C LEU A 118 10.98 -14.51 5.07
N SER A 119 10.37 -13.43 5.55
CA SER A 119 9.18 -13.55 6.39
C SER A 119 8.02 -14.16 5.62
N GLN A 120 7.15 -14.89 6.30
CA GLN A 120 6.00 -15.56 5.69
C GLN A 120 5.09 -14.56 4.96
N THR A 121 4.98 -13.34 5.48
CA THR A 121 4.18 -12.28 4.85
C THR A 121 4.74 -11.88 3.47
N LEU A 122 6.06 -11.73 3.35
CA LEU A 122 6.70 -11.42 2.07
C LEU A 122 6.63 -12.61 1.10
N MET A 123 6.75 -13.82 1.63
CA MET A 123 6.60 -15.04 0.84
C MET A 123 5.22 -15.14 0.19
N ASP A 124 4.17 -14.84 0.95
CA ASP A 124 2.80 -14.85 0.43
C ASP A 124 2.55 -13.72 -0.58
N GLU A 125 3.15 -12.54 -0.38
CA GLU A 125 3.10 -11.45 -1.37
C GLU A 125 3.81 -11.84 -2.68
N ILE A 126 4.99 -12.46 -2.60
CA ILE A 126 5.73 -12.95 -3.76
C ILE A 126 4.95 -14.04 -4.50
N LYS A 127 4.37 -15.01 -3.79
CA LYS A 127 3.52 -16.07 -4.37
C LYS A 127 2.37 -15.47 -5.17
N ARG A 128 1.62 -14.54 -4.56
CA ARG A 128 0.51 -13.84 -5.23
C ARG A 128 0.99 -13.07 -6.45
N LEU A 129 2.16 -12.42 -6.38
CA LEU A 129 2.70 -11.70 -7.52
C LEU A 129 3.01 -12.64 -8.69
N ILE A 130 3.65 -13.77 -8.41
CA ILE A 130 3.99 -14.79 -9.40
C ILE A 130 2.72 -15.39 -10.03
N GLU A 131 1.71 -15.71 -9.20
CA GLU A 131 0.41 -16.22 -9.67
C GLU A 131 -0.30 -15.22 -10.59
N VAL A 132 -0.31 -13.94 -10.22
CA VAL A 132 -0.97 -12.89 -11.00
C VAL A 132 -0.22 -12.58 -12.29
N GLU A 133 1.12 -12.59 -12.27
CA GLU A 133 1.95 -12.29 -13.44
C GLU A 133 2.18 -13.49 -14.35
N GLY A 134 1.74 -14.70 -13.94
CA GLY A 134 1.91 -15.92 -14.72
C GLY A 134 3.39 -16.23 -14.99
N ILE A 135 4.29 -15.82 -14.10
CA ILE A 135 5.72 -16.10 -14.21
C ILE A 135 5.88 -17.62 -14.07
N ARG A 136 5.99 -18.32 -15.20
CA ARG A 136 6.29 -19.76 -15.21
C ARG A 136 7.71 -19.94 -14.70
N GLN A 137 7.83 -20.73 -13.63
CA GLN A 137 9.08 -21.28 -13.13
C GLN A 137 9.63 -22.32 -14.12
#